data_AF-A0A3P6F4T8-F1
#
_entry.id   AF-A0A3P6F4T8-F1
#
_cell.length_a   1.000
_cell.length_b   1.000
_cell.length_c   1.000
_cell.angle_alpha   90.00
_cell.angle_beta   90.00
_cell.angle_gamma   90.00
#
_symmetry.space_group_name_H-M   'P 1'
#
loop_
_entity.id
_entity.type
_entity.pdbx_description
1 polymer ?
#
loop_
_entity_poly.entity_id
_entity_poly.type
_entity_poly.pdbx_seq_one_letter_code
_entity_poly.pdbx_strand_id
1 'polypeptide(L)' 'MDVVDQRLGTDYNREEATTMINIGILCTSQVPSDRPSMSTVVSMLEGSYTVDVEKLLEAS' A
#
# COMPACT_ATOMS: atom_id res chain seq x y z
N MET A 1 -0.04 14.19 0.37
CA MET A 1 -0.74 13.29 1.34
C MET A 1 -2.23 13.57 1.31
N ASP A 2 -2.77 13.89 0.13
CA ASP A 2 -4.13 14.41 -0.02
C ASP A 2 -5.18 13.28 -0.09
N VAL A 3 -4.71 12.04 -0.03
CA VAL A 3 -5.51 10.81 -0.03
C VAL A 3 -5.84 10.30 1.37
N VAL A 4 -5.24 10.87 2.42
CA VAL A 4 -5.52 10.50 3.82
C VAL A 4 -6.74 11.27 4.31
N ASP A 5 -7.69 10.58 4.97
CA ASP A 5 -8.90 11.20 5.51
C ASP A 5 -8.55 12.33 6.49
N GLN A 6 -9.10 13.53 6.25
CA GLN A 6 -8.88 14.71 7.08
C GLN A 6 -9.34 14.52 8.54
N ARG A 7 -10.25 13.58 8.80
CA ARG A 7 -10.75 13.25 10.14
C ARG A 7 -9.68 12.61 11.03
N LEU A 8 -8.61 12.06 10.47
CA LEU A 8 -7.43 11.58 11.22
C LEU A 8 -6.61 12.74 11.82
N GLY A 9 -6.82 13.98 11.36
CA GLY A 9 -6.07 15.14 11.84
C GLY A 9 -4.57 14.98 11.62
N THR A 10 -3.78 15.25 12.66
CA THR A 10 -2.31 15.11 12.63
C THR A 10 -1.80 13.91 13.41
N ASP A 11 -2.68 13.17 14.09
CA ASP A 11 -2.33 12.09 15.01
C ASP A 11 -2.45 10.73 14.33
N TYR A 12 -1.67 10.55 13.26
CA TYR A 12 -1.56 9.27 12.57
C TYR A 12 -0.12 9.03 12.12
N ASN A 13 0.23 7.75 12.03
CA ASN A 13 1.53 7.36 11.52
C ASN A 13 1.58 7.54 9.99
N ARG A 14 2.37 8.51 9.54
CA ARG A 14 2.52 8.81 8.11
C ARG A 14 3.18 7.68 7.33
N GLU A 15 4.07 6.93 7.95
CA GLU A 15 4.75 5.79 7.32
C GLU A 15 3.77 4.64 7.10
N GLU A 16 2.97 4.30 8.11
CA GLU A 16 1.89 3.32 7.96
C GLU A 16 0.87 3.74 6.91
N ALA A 17 0.46 5.02 6.90
CA ALA A 17 -0.44 5.53 5.87
C ALA A 17 0.13 5.35 4.46
N THR A 18 1.44 5.61 4.28
CA THR A 18 2.13 5.42 3.01
C THR A 18 2.16 3.95 2.60
N THR A 19 2.45 3.05 3.54
CA THR A 19 2.43 1.60 3.31
C THR A 19 1.03 1.13 2.92
N MET A 20 -0.02 1.59 3.60
CA MET A 20 -1.40 1.24 3.27
C MET A 20 -1.80 1.71 1.87
N ILE A 21 -1.36 2.91 1.46
CA ILE A 21 -1.59 3.42 0.10
C ILE A 21 -0.91 2.51 -0.92
N ASN A 22 0.36 2.16 -0.70
CA ASN A 22 1.12 1.31 -1.61
C ASN A 22 0.49 -0.09 -1.75
N ILE A 23 0.08 -0.70 -0.64
CA ILE A 23 -0.64 -1.98 -0.64
C ILE A 23 -1.96 -1.84 -1.42
N GLY A 24 -2.72 -0.77 -1.18
CA GLY A 24 -3.98 -0.50 -1.88
C GLY A 24 -3.79 -0.39 -3.41
N ILE A 25 -2.75 0.28 -3.86
CA ILE A 25 -2.42 0.42 -5.30
C ILE A 25 -2.12 -0.96 -5.91
N LEU A 26 -1.30 -1.79 -5.24
CA LEU A 26 -1.00 -3.15 -5.73
C LEU A 26 -2.25 -4.03 -5.80
N CYS A 27 -3.08 -4.02 -4.76
CA CYS A 27 -4.33 -4.79 -4.69
C CYS A 27 -5.36 -4.38 -5.76
N THR A 28 -5.32 -3.13 -6.20
CA THR A 28 -6.25 -2.57 -7.19
C THR A 28 -5.68 -2.53 -8.61
N SER A 29 -4.54 -3.19 -8.86
CA SER A 29 -3.96 -3.26 -10.21
C SER A 29 -4.99 -3.69 -11.25
N GLN A 30 -4.97 -2.98 -12.39
CA GLN A 30 -5.81 -3.29 -13.54
C GLN A 30 -5.47 -4.66 -14.13
N VAL A 31 -4.21 -5.08 -14.01
CA VAL A 31 -3.73 -6.39 -14.44
C VAL A 31 -3.97 -7.39 -13.30
N PRO A 32 -4.87 -8.39 -13.44
CA PRO A 32 -5.23 -9.28 -12.34
C PRO A 32 -4.07 -10.13 -11.82
N SER A 33 -3.08 -10.46 -12.67
CA SER A 33 -1.90 -11.25 -12.28
C SER A 33 -0.93 -10.49 -11.39
N ASP A 34 -1.00 -9.16 -11.37
CA ASP A 34 -0.08 -8.32 -10.58
C ASP A 34 -0.62 -8.07 -9.17
N ARG A 35 -1.90 -8.40 -8.93
CA ARG A 35 -2.51 -8.29 -7.61
C ARG A 35 -1.86 -9.30 -6.67
N PRO A 36 -1.37 -8.88 -5.49
CA PRO A 36 -0.75 -9.77 -4.54
C PRO A 36 -1.76 -10.79 -3.98
N SER A 37 -1.25 -11.95 -3.59
CA SER A 37 -2.06 -12.91 -2.83
C SER A 37 -2.42 -12.33 -1.46
N MET A 38 -3.55 -12.76 -0.88
CA MET A 38 -3.96 -12.28 0.44
C MET A 38 -2.95 -12.61 1.54
N SER A 39 -2.20 -13.72 1.44
CA SER A 39 -1.13 -14.03 2.39
C SER A 39 0.04 -13.05 2.28
N THR A 40 0.39 -12.62 1.06
CA THR A 40 1.38 -11.56 0.85
C THR A 40 0.91 -10.24 1.45
N VAL A 41 -0.36 -9.86 1.25
CA VAL A 41 -0.94 -8.64 1.84
C VAL A 41 -0.88 -8.68 3.36
N VAL A 42 -1.24 -9.80 3.99
CA VAL A 42 -1.14 -9.96 5.46
C VAL A 42 0.31 -9.81 5.92
N SER A 43 1.25 -10.44 5.23
CA SER A 43 2.68 -10.32 5.57
C SER A 43 3.22 -8.88 5.45
N MET A 44 2.73 -8.10 4.46
CA MET A 44 3.02 -6.67 4.33
C MET A 44 2.44 -5.86 5.51
N LEU A 45 1.21 -6.15 5.93
CA LEU A 45 0.55 -5.48 7.05
C LEU A 45 1.19 -5.80 8.40
N GLU A 46 1.73 -7.01 8.55
CA GLU A 46 2.51 -7.45 9.71
C GLU A 46 3.94 -6.86 9.75
N GLY A 47 4.34 -6.10 8.71
CA GLY A 47 5.68 -5.52 8.61
C GLY A 47 6.78 -6.55 8.28
N SER A 48 6.39 -7.76 7.88
CA SER A 48 7.30 -8.87 7.56
C SER A 48 7.74 -8.89 6.09
N TYR A 49 7.16 -8.03 5.25
CA TYR A 49 7.46 -7.92 3.83
C TYR A 49 7.55 -6.45 3.42
N THR A 50 8.66 -6.06 2.76
CA THR A 50 8.83 -4.71 2.22
C THR A 50 8.08 -4.58 0.92
N VAL A 51 7.27 -3.53 0.78
CA VAL A 51 6.58 -3.24 -0.48
C VAL A 51 7.61 -2.73 -1.48
N ASP A 52 7.92 -3.51 -2.52
CA ASP A 52 8.85 -3.11 -3.58
C ASP A 52 8.26 -1.95 -4.39
N VAL A 53 8.66 -0.73 -4.03
CA VAL A 53 8.18 0.52 -4.64
C VAL A 53 8.55 0.62 -6.13
N GLU A 54 9.59 -0.09 -6.58
CA GLU A 54 9.98 -0.12 -7.99
C GLU A 54 8.88 -0.66 -8.91
N LYS A 55 8.10 -1.66 -8.47
CA LYS A 55 6.94 -2.14 -9.23
C LYS A 55 5.80 -1.13 -9.33
N LEU A 56 5.74 -0.15 -8.42
CA LEU A 56 4.72 0.90 -8.42
C LEU A 56 5.06 2.03 -9.40
N LEU A 57 6.35 2.27 -9.66
CA LEU A 57 6.81 3.31 -10.59
C LEU A 57 6.65 2.90 -12.06
N GLU A 58 6.70 1.59 -12.36
CA GLU A 58 6.49 1.08 -13.72
C GLU A 58 5.02 1.03 -14.15
N ALA A 59 4.09 1.26 -13.22
CA ALA A 59 2.65 1.25 -13.47
C ALA A 59 2.02 2.65 -13.63
N SER A 60 2.83 3.73 -13.61
CA SER A 60 2.43 5.12 -13.91
C SER A 60 2.79 5.55 -15.33
#